data_AF-A0A7W9H9P7-F1
#
_entry.id   AF-A0A7W9H9P7-F1
#
_cell.length_a   1.000
_cell.length_b   1.000
_cell.length_c   1.000
_cell.angle_alpha   90.00
_cell.angle_beta   90.00
_cell.angle_gamma   90.00
#
_symmetry.space_group_name_H-M   'P 1'
#
loop_
_entity.id
_entity.type
_entity.pdbx_description
1 polymer ?
#
loop_
_entity_poly.entity_id
_entity_poly.type
_entity_poly.pdbx_seq_one_letter_code
_entity_poly.pdbx_strand_id
1 'polypeptide(L)'
;MAWDEWEQLKSAAAEQHPAQMQLNQVPLDPGGSGTGALVSNKRAWTKAGHDVGSLRDDISKAMGKLEDGQKGLGEGSGCLTAGAQKDVHDSWVRYVRNVSGRCGKLSGLLEKAGNDQLKTDEAIEVEIGNLKVAYADTPAVGGQDKGR
;
A
#
# COMPACT_ATOMS: atom_id res chain seq x y z
N MET A 1 11.54 -50.05 -10.90
CA MET A 1 10.53 -50.13 -9.83
C MET A 1 10.17 -48.76 -9.27
N ALA A 2 10.97 -48.10 -8.42
CA ALA A 2 10.59 -46.76 -7.91
C ALA A 2 10.52 -45.64 -8.98
N TRP A 3 11.23 -45.81 -10.10
CA TRP A 3 11.23 -44.86 -11.22
C TRP A 3 9.98 -44.97 -12.10
N ASP A 4 9.48 -46.20 -12.29
CA ASP A 4 8.27 -46.46 -13.08
C ASP A 4 7.02 -45.96 -12.36
N GLU A 5 7.01 -46.06 -11.03
CA GLU A 5 5.99 -45.47 -10.16
C GLU A 5 5.99 -43.94 -10.22
N TRP A 6 7.16 -43.32 -10.40
CA TRP A 6 7.28 -41.87 -10.51
C TRP A 6 6.78 -41.34 -11.85
N GLU A 7 7.02 -42.06 -12.94
CA GLU A 7 6.46 -41.71 -14.25
C GLU A 7 4.94 -41.90 -14.30
N GLN A 8 4.41 -42.98 -13.70
CA GLN A 8 2.96 -43.18 -13.60
C GLN A 8 2.25 -42.09 -12.79
N LEU A 9 2.88 -41.61 -11.70
CA LEU A 9 2.35 -40.50 -10.90
C LEU A 9 2.32 -39.19 -11.69
N LYS A 10 3.33 -38.91 -12.52
CA LYS A 10 3.33 -37.71 -13.38
C LYS A 10 2.31 -37.78 -14.49
N SER A 11 2.18 -38.92 -15.17
CA SER A 11 1.17 -39.09 -16.21
C SER A 11 -0.24 -39.01 -15.63
N ALA A 12 -0.49 -39.60 -14.45
CA ALA A 12 -1.77 -39.49 -13.76
C ALA A 12 -2.08 -38.04 -13.35
N ALA A 13 -1.07 -37.26 -12.93
CA ALA A 13 -1.24 -35.84 -12.61
C ALA A 13 -1.42 -34.95 -13.85
N ALA A 14 -0.92 -35.36 -15.02
CA ALA A 14 -1.11 -34.67 -16.29
C ALA A 14 -2.46 -35.00 -16.95
N GLU A 15 -2.96 -36.22 -16.76
CA GLU A 15 -4.28 -36.68 -17.22
C GLU A 15 -5.43 -36.19 -16.32
N GLN A 16 -5.16 -35.98 -15.03
CA GLN A 16 -5.98 -35.10 -14.22
C GLN A 16 -5.83 -33.69 -14.78
N HIS A 17 -6.76 -33.32 -15.66
CA HIS A 17 -6.96 -31.94 -16.10
C HIS A 17 -6.61 -31.00 -14.94
N PRO A 18 -5.73 -30.00 -15.13
CA PRO A 18 -5.33 -29.12 -14.06
C PRO A 18 -6.63 -28.61 -13.45
N ALA A 19 -6.90 -29.01 -12.21
CA ALA A 19 -7.93 -28.38 -11.42
C ALA A 19 -7.55 -26.92 -11.47
N GLN A 20 -8.25 -26.18 -12.32
CA GLN A 20 -7.97 -24.81 -12.66
C GLN A 20 -7.84 -24.14 -11.31
N MET A 21 -6.61 -23.73 -10.94
CA MET A 21 -6.37 -23.12 -9.64
C MET A 21 -7.19 -21.83 -9.66
N GLN A 22 -8.43 -21.92 -9.17
CA GLN A 22 -9.29 -20.80 -8.92
C GLN A 22 -8.73 -20.15 -7.67
N LEU A 23 -7.68 -19.36 -7.87
CA LEU A 23 -7.47 -18.18 -7.03
C LEU A 23 -8.84 -17.50 -6.95
N ASN A 24 -9.28 -17.12 -5.74
CA ASN A 24 -10.55 -16.42 -5.53
C ASN A 24 -10.50 -15.09 -6.32
N GLN A 25 -10.84 -15.14 -7.60
CA GLN A 25 -10.89 -13.99 -8.49
C GLN A 25 -12.35 -13.61 -8.65
N VAL A 26 -12.62 -12.31 -8.50
CA VAL A 26 -13.90 -11.71 -8.85
C VAL A 26 -14.21 -12.07 -10.31
N PRO A 27 -15.44 -12.52 -10.64
CA PRO A 27 -15.78 -12.90 -12.00
C PRO A 27 -15.46 -11.77 -12.98
N LEU A 28 -14.71 -12.10 -14.04
CA LEU A 28 -14.42 -11.19 -15.14
C LEU A 28 -15.68 -11.08 -16.01
N ASP A 29 -16.20 -9.86 -16.17
CA ASP A 29 -17.27 -9.58 -17.14
C ASP A 29 -16.83 -9.93 -18.57
N PRO A 30 -17.73 -10.51 -19.39
CA PRO A 30 -17.42 -10.91 -20.76
C PRO A 30 -17.27 -9.68 -21.65
N GLY A 31 -16.04 -9.16 -21.74
CA GLY A 31 -15.69 -8.00 -22.56
C GLY A 31 -14.56 -7.15 -22.00
N GLY A 32 -14.19 -7.35 -20.73
CA GLY A 32 -13.02 -6.70 -20.14
C GLY A 32 -11.85 -7.66 -20.07
N SER A 33 -10.77 -7.39 -20.81
CA SER A 33 -9.43 -7.86 -20.44
C SER A 33 -9.11 -7.28 -19.06
N GLY A 34 -9.58 -7.94 -18.00
CA GLY A 34 -9.41 -7.55 -16.61
C GLY A 34 -8.02 -7.88 -16.11
N THR A 35 -6.98 -7.51 -16.86
CA THR A 35 -5.76 -6.98 -16.27
C THR A 35 -6.13 -5.63 -15.70
N GLY A 36 -6.70 -5.60 -14.49
CA GLY A 36 -6.62 -4.39 -13.69
C GLY A 36 -5.13 -4.12 -13.50
N ALA A 37 -4.56 -3.30 -14.38
CA ALA A 37 -3.15 -2.97 -14.31
C ALA A 37 -2.96 -2.36 -12.92
N LEU A 38 -2.25 -3.07 -12.05
CA LEU A 38 -1.74 -2.53 -10.80
C LEU A 38 -0.69 -1.51 -11.19
N VAL A 39 -1.15 -0.36 -11.68
CA VAL A 39 -0.30 0.76 -12.03
C VAL A 39 0.15 1.38 -10.73
N SER A 40 1.45 1.28 -10.47
CA SER A 40 2.12 2.14 -9.51
C SER A 40 1.73 3.59 -9.76
N ASN A 41 0.98 4.17 -8.85
CA ASN A 41 0.63 5.58 -8.96
C ASN A 41 1.35 6.35 -7.87
N LYS A 42 2.58 6.77 -8.17
CA LYS A 42 3.37 7.65 -7.29
C LYS A 42 2.54 8.83 -6.80
N ARG A 43 1.75 9.46 -7.69
CA ARG A 43 0.92 10.62 -7.32
C ARG A 43 -0.13 10.25 -6.28
N ALA A 44 -0.74 9.07 -6.36
CA ALA A 44 -1.69 8.60 -5.36
C ALA A 44 -1.02 8.39 -3.99
N TRP A 45 0.14 7.75 -3.96
CA TRP A 45 0.93 7.55 -2.73
C TRP A 45 1.42 8.87 -2.13
N THR A 46 1.96 9.77 -2.94
CA THR A 46 2.37 11.12 -2.50
C THR A 46 1.18 11.92 -1.99
N LYS A 47 0.03 11.87 -2.67
CA LYS A 47 -1.18 12.57 -2.21
C LYS A 47 -1.67 11.99 -0.88
N ALA A 48 -1.73 10.68 -0.73
CA ALA A 48 -2.09 10.05 0.53
C ALA A 48 -1.11 10.42 1.66
N GLY A 49 0.18 10.45 1.36
CA GLY A 49 1.22 10.91 2.30
C GLY A 49 1.00 12.36 2.73
N HIS A 50 0.75 13.26 1.78
CA HIS A 50 0.44 14.66 2.06
C HIS A 50 -0.84 14.82 2.90
N ASP A 51 -1.93 14.15 2.51
CA ASP A 51 -3.23 14.26 3.20
C ASP A 51 -3.16 13.72 4.63
N VAL A 52 -2.44 12.62 4.87
CA VAL A 52 -2.20 12.12 6.24
C VAL A 52 -1.29 13.07 7.01
N GLY A 53 -0.31 13.66 6.34
CA GLY A 53 0.59 14.65 6.94
C GLY A 53 -0.13 15.92 7.39
N SER A 54 -1.09 16.42 6.60
CA SER A 54 -1.83 17.65 6.88
C SER A 54 -2.74 17.54 8.11
N LEU A 55 -3.19 16.33 8.48
CA LEU A 55 -3.92 16.10 9.74
C LEU A 55 -3.14 16.60 10.96
N ARG A 56 -1.81 16.67 10.89
CA ARG A 56 -0.97 17.17 11.98
C ARG A 56 -1.23 18.65 12.27
N ASP A 57 -1.62 19.43 11.29
CA ASP A 57 -1.91 20.86 11.47
C ASP A 57 -3.20 21.03 12.28
N ASP A 58 -4.25 20.28 11.92
CA ASP A 58 -5.51 20.29 12.65
C ASP A 58 -5.37 19.70 14.06
N ILE A 59 -4.55 18.66 14.22
CA ILE A 59 -4.16 18.15 15.54
C ILE A 59 -3.45 19.23 16.36
N SER A 60 -2.51 19.96 15.76
CA SER A 60 -1.77 21.02 16.45
C SER A 60 -2.70 22.16 16.90
N LYS A 61 -3.66 22.55 16.05
CA LYS A 61 -4.71 23.52 16.42
C LYS A 61 -5.59 23.01 17.56
N ALA A 62 -5.99 21.74 17.52
CA ALA A 62 -6.81 21.14 18.56
C ALA A 62 -6.05 21.06 19.90
N MET A 63 -4.76 20.71 19.86
CA MET A 63 -3.89 20.76 21.05
C MET A 63 -3.78 22.16 21.63
N GLY A 64 -3.60 23.19 20.80
CA GLY A 64 -3.58 24.58 21.26
C GLY A 64 -4.87 24.98 21.98
N LYS A 65 -6.03 24.60 21.43
CA LYS A 65 -7.33 24.82 22.10
C LYS A 65 -7.47 24.06 23.41
N LEU A 66 -6.95 22.84 23.49
CA LEU A 66 -6.95 22.04 24.71
C LEU A 66 -6.10 22.70 25.81
N GLU A 67 -4.89 23.15 25.45
CA GLU A 67 -3.99 23.87 26.36
C GLU A 67 -4.57 25.23 26.79
N ASP A 68 -5.20 25.96 25.87
CA ASP A 68 -5.89 27.21 26.18
C ASP A 68 -7.06 27.00 27.16
N GLY A 69 -7.85 25.95 26.97
CA GLY A 69 -8.94 25.57 27.87
C GLY A 69 -8.49 25.20 29.29
N GLN A 70 -7.20 24.88 29.46
CA GLN A 70 -6.60 24.55 30.76
C GLN A 70 -6.15 25.80 31.54
N LYS A 71 -6.05 26.96 30.89
CA LYS A 71 -5.59 28.21 31.52
C LYS A 71 -6.58 28.67 32.59
N GLY A 72 -6.05 29.17 33.71
CA GLY A 72 -6.84 29.73 34.81
C GLY A 72 -7.30 28.73 35.87
N LEU A 73 -7.02 27.43 35.71
CA LEU A 73 -7.43 26.39 36.67
C LEU A 73 -6.53 26.28 37.93
N GLY A 74 -5.43 27.04 38.01
CA GLY A 74 -4.51 27.05 39.17
C GLY A 74 -3.85 25.69 39.45
N GLU A 75 -3.15 25.55 40.59
CA GLU A 75 -2.53 24.28 41.00
C GLU A 75 -3.52 23.27 41.63
N GLY A 76 -4.81 23.62 41.72
CA GLY A 76 -5.83 22.73 42.28
C GLY A 76 -5.69 22.46 43.78
N SER A 77 -4.99 23.32 44.52
CA SER A 77 -4.77 23.16 45.96
C SER A 77 -6.11 23.11 46.72
N GLY A 78 -6.52 21.89 47.09
CA GLY A 78 -7.71 21.62 47.90
C GLY A 78 -8.90 20.98 47.19
N CYS A 79 -8.86 20.78 45.86
CA CYS A 79 -9.98 20.19 45.10
C CYS A 79 -9.57 18.91 44.36
N LEU A 80 -10.03 17.74 44.83
CA LEU A 80 -9.69 16.44 44.23
C LEU A 80 -10.09 16.34 42.74
N THR A 81 -11.21 16.98 42.35
CA THR A 81 -11.66 16.96 40.95
C THR A 81 -10.76 17.79 40.03
N ALA A 82 -10.11 18.84 40.53
CA ALA A 82 -9.14 19.62 39.77
C ALA A 82 -7.86 18.81 39.48
N GLY A 83 -7.39 18.03 40.46
CA GLY A 83 -6.27 17.09 40.27
C GLY A 83 -6.59 16.02 39.22
N ALA A 84 -7.73 15.35 39.34
CA ALA A 84 -8.16 14.35 38.38
C ALA A 84 -8.36 14.93 36.95
N GLN A 85 -8.87 16.16 36.85
CA GLN A 85 -9.03 16.85 35.58
C GLN A 85 -7.67 17.12 34.90
N LYS A 86 -6.66 17.54 35.67
CA LYS A 86 -5.29 17.74 35.17
C LYS A 86 -4.67 16.44 34.66
N ASP A 87 -4.83 15.33 35.39
CA ASP A 87 -4.31 14.03 34.96
C ASP A 87 -4.94 13.56 33.64
N VAL A 88 -6.25 13.78 33.47
CA VAL A 88 -6.96 13.51 32.21
C VAL A 88 -6.44 14.39 31.09
N HIS A 89 -6.28 15.70 31.34
CA HIS A 89 -5.71 16.63 30.37
C HIS A 89 -4.32 16.17 29.88
N ASP A 90 -3.41 15.86 30.81
CA ASP A 90 -2.04 15.45 30.49
C ASP A 90 -2.00 14.12 29.71
N SER A 91 -2.89 13.19 30.04
CA SER A 91 -3.08 11.95 29.30
C SER A 91 -3.52 12.21 27.85
N TRP A 92 -4.50 13.10 27.66
CA TRP A 92 -5.00 13.48 26.33
C TRP A 92 -3.94 14.20 25.49
N VAL A 93 -3.22 15.15 26.08
CA VAL A 93 -2.11 15.84 25.40
C VAL A 93 -1.07 14.83 24.92
N ARG A 94 -0.67 13.87 25.76
CA ARG A 94 0.27 12.81 25.39
C ARG A 94 -0.28 11.95 24.25
N TYR A 95 -1.53 11.50 24.35
CA TYR A 95 -2.15 10.66 23.33
C TYR A 95 -2.23 11.35 21.97
N VAL A 96 -2.75 12.58 21.94
CA VAL A 96 -2.92 13.35 20.69
C VAL A 96 -1.56 13.69 20.06
N ARG A 97 -0.54 13.99 20.86
CA ARG A 97 0.84 14.16 20.35
C ARG A 97 1.38 12.88 19.71
N ASN A 98 1.11 11.72 20.31
CA ASN A 98 1.49 10.43 19.72
C ASN A 98 0.75 10.15 18.40
N VAL A 99 -0.54 10.50 18.30
CA VAL A 99 -1.30 10.41 17.05
C VAL A 99 -0.69 11.30 15.95
N SER A 100 -0.36 12.56 16.27
CA SER A 100 0.35 13.45 15.32
C SER A 100 1.68 12.85 14.85
N GLY A 101 2.45 12.27 15.78
CA GLY A 101 3.69 11.57 15.44
C GLY A 101 3.48 10.36 14.52
N ARG A 102 2.40 9.59 14.72
CA ARG A 102 2.02 8.47 13.83
C ARG A 102 1.62 8.95 12.45
N CYS A 103 0.84 10.03 12.34
CA CYS A 103 0.51 10.66 11.06
C CYS A 103 1.78 11.09 10.31
N GLY A 104 2.75 11.70 11.01
CA GLY A 104 4.03 12.09 10.40
C GLY A 104 4.84 10.90 9.88
N LYS A 105 4.93 9.81 10.66
CA LYS A 105 5.61 8.59 10.22
C LYS A 105 4.91 7.94 9.03
N LEU A 106 3.57 7.83 9.08
CA LEU A 106 2.79 7.23 7.99
C LEU A 106 2.89 8.05 6.71
N SER A 107 2.80 9.38 6.81
CA SER A 107 3.01 10.31 5.70
C SER A 107 4.33 10.04 4.97
N GLY A 108 5.45 9.99 5.71
CA GLY A 108 6.76 9.70 5.11
C GLY A 108 6.88 8.29 4.52
N LEU A 109 6.25 7.28 5.13
CA LEU A 109 6.22 5.92 4.58
C LEU A 109 5.46 5.85 3.25
N LEU A 110 4.32 6.55 3.14
CA LEU A 110 3.52 6.59 1.92
C LEU A 110 4.27 7.31 0.79
N GLU A 111 4.92 8.44 1.07
CA GLU A 111 5.76 9.14 0.09
C GLU A 111 6.93 8.29 -0.39
N LYS A 112 7.59 7.59 0.55
CA LYS A 112 8.69 6.67 0.22
C LYS A 112 8.22 5.53 -0.67
N ALA A 113 7.09 4.89 -0.35
CA ALA A 113 6.54 3.81 -1.16
C ALA A 113 6.27 4.24 -2.61
N GLY A 114 5.66 5.42 -2.80
CA GLY A 114 5.42 5.96 -4.15
C GLY A 114 6.72 6.27 -4.91
N ASN A 115 7.76 6.76 -4.23
CA ASN A 115 9.07 7.02 -4.83
C ASN A 115 9.80 5.73 -5.21
N ASP A 116 9.83 4.74 -4.33
CA ASP A 116 10.54 3.48 -4.56
C ASP A 116 9.86 2.69 -5.69
N GLN A 117 8.53 2.65 -5.72
CA GLN A 117 7.78 1.97 -6.78
C GLN A 117 8.01 2.62 -8.16
N LEU A 118 8.00 3.96 -8.25
CA LEU A 118 8.31 4.65 -9.53
C LEU A 118 9.72 4.31 -10.03
N LYS A 119 10.73 4.34 -9.14
CA LYS A 119 12.12 4.04 -9.53
C LYS A 119 12.27 2.62 -10.07
N THR A 120 11.56 1.66 -9.46
CA THR A 120 11.54 0.27 -9.94
C THR A 120 10.90 0.17 -11.33
N ASP A 121 9.77 0.85 -11.56
CA ASP A 121 9.09 0.81 -12.85
C ASP A 121 9.94 1.43 -13.97
N GLU A 122 10.57 2.59 -13.72
CA GLU A 122 11.48 3.23 -14.67
C GLU A 122 12.68 2.32 -15.01
N ALA A 123 13.26 1.63 -14.02
CA ALA A 123 14.35 0.70 -14.24
C ALA A 123 13.92 -0.53 -15.08
N ILE A 124 12.74 -1.08 -14.81
CA ILE A 124 12.19 -2.20 -15.59
C ILE A 124 11.89 -1.76 -17.03
N GLU A 125 11.35 -0.57 -17.24
CA GLU A 125 11.09 -0.03 -18.57
C GLU A 125 12.38 0.08 -19.39
N VAL A 126 13.47 0.54 -18.78
CA VAL A 126 14.81 0.59 -19.41
C VAL A 126 15.28 -0.80 -19.82
N GLU A 127 15.20 -1.80 -18.93
CA GLU A 127 15.64 -3.17 -19.24
C GLU A 127 14.78 -3.83 -20.33
N ILE A 128 13.47 -3.59 -20.32
CA ILE A 128 12.58 -4.03 -21.41
C ILE A 128 12.95 -3.33 -22.73
N GLY A 129 13.29 -2.04 -22.69
CA GLY A 129 13.82 -1.30 -23.83
C GLY A 129 15.09 -1.92 -24.38
N ASN A 130 16.05 -2.23 -23.51
CA ASN A 130 17.31 -2.89 -23.87
C ASN A 130 17.07 -4.27 -24.51
N LEU A 131 16.14 -5.07 -23.97
CA LEU A 131 15.75 -6.35 -24.56
C LEU A 131 15.17 -6.19 -25.97
N LYS A 132 14.28 -5.21 -26.19
CA LYS A 132 13.74 -4.93 -27.53
C LYS A 132 14.83 -4.58 -28.54
N VAL A 133 15.84 -3.81 -28.12
CA VAL A 133 16.99 -3.48 -28.96
C VAL A 133 17.84 -4.70 -29.25
N ALA A 134 18.14 -5.52 -28.23
CA ALA A 134 18.99 -6.70 -28.34
C ALA A 134 18.42 -7.77 -29.28
N TYR A 135 17.09 -7.90 -29.35
CA TYR A 135 16.38 -8.87 -30.19
C TYR A 135 15.66 -8.24 -31.38
N ALA A 136 16.11 -7.06 -31.85
CA ALA A 136 15.50 -6.36 -32.99
C ALA A 136 15.57 -7.15 -34.31
N ASP A 137 16.48 -8.12 -34.39
CA ASP A 137 16.69 -9.02 -35.52
C ASP A 137 15.79 -10.27 -35.51
N THR A 138 15.05 -10.50 -34.42
CA THR A 138 14.19 -11.67 -34.26
C THR A 138 12.80 -11.39 -34.86
N PRO A 139 12.41 -12.07 -35.95
CA PRO A 139 11.10 -11.85 -36.56
C PRO A 139 9.96 -12.36 -35.67
N ALA A 140 8.83 -11.66 -35.67
CA ALA A 140 7.63 -12.10 -34.95
C ALA A 140 7.02 -13.34 -35.64
N VAL A 141 7.19 -14.51 -35.01
CA VAL A 141 6.81 -15.81 -35.59
C VAL A 141 5.46 -16.37 -35.09
N GLY A 142 4.70 -15.64 -34.25
CA GLY A 142 3.41 -16.10 -33.71
C GLY A 142 2.33 -15.00 -33.73
N GLY A 143 1.09 -15.37 -34.08
CA GLY A 143 -0.07 -14.46 -34.05
C GLY A 143 -0.42 -13.78 -35.38
N GLN A 144 0.04 -14.29 -36.53
CA GLN A 144 -0.55 -13.87 -37.80
C GLN A 144 -1.98 -14.41 -37.86
N ASP A 145 -2.96 -13.54 -37.64
CA ASP A 145 -4.34 -13.75 -38.05
C ASP A 145 -4.33 -14.08 -39.55
N LYS A 146 -4.34 -15.38 -39.85
CA LYS A 146 -4.82 -15.84 -41.15
C LYS A 146 -6.31 -15.60 -41.11
N GLY A 147 -6.69 -14.39 -41.51
CA GLY A 147 -8.07 -13.95 -41.60
C GLY A 147 -8.94 -15.08 -42.16
N ARG A 148 -10.01 -15.37 -41.43
CA ARG A 148 -11.05 -16.29 -41.86
C ARG A 148 -12.26 -15.49 -42.29
#